data_AF-A0A7S3NZQ6-F1
#
_entry.id   AF-A0A7S3NZQ6-F1
#
_cell.length_a   1.000
_cell.length_b   1.000
_cell.length_c   1.000
_cell.angle_alpha   90.00
_cell.angle_beta   90.00
_cell.angle_gamma   90.00
#
_symmetry.space_group_name_H-M   'P 1'
#
loop_
_entity.id
_entity.type
_entity.pdbx_description
1 polymer ?
#
loop_
_entity_poly.entity_id
_entity_poly.type
_entity_poly.pdbx_seq_one_letter_code
_entity_poly.pdbx_strand_id
1 'polypeptide(L)'
;AHLLSDTFDPNEILIYSTNVDRTIMSAYSELTGWYPLGSGDKLARQERSQSLPPFEVTGLEETLSKLEDDALLEGFQPVPIHMGEEINKILKGQDEDTCPIFKKLKEEVMKDPVFQQRIELYRDTVVKNLKEDWNLNDTFNIQTVDPYTDSYYSAMFNLRLKKEFDLGREIVDRLIADRYNYYTLLTDEMTRLASTKFHNFVHTRMDQRIYSTDSPLRFVFMSAHDSTIASLLAGVEQKQETQPFFATSILVELWKKEGTAGDKDEDFYAKYLYDDQPLNINNSCDDQGRCDYAGFKNYLKSREIEGDFDEACAYAESSSTTMIVAISTSAAGLIALGV
;
A
#
# COMPACT_ATOMS: atom_id res chain seq x y z
N ALA A 1 -10.16 15.40 22.17
CA ALA A 1 -9.17 15.96 21.23
C ALA A 1 -9.36 15.22 19.91
N HIS A 2 -9.44 15.94 18.79
CA HIS A 2 -9.52 15.34 17.46
C HIS A 2 -8.09 15.11 16.93
N LEU A 3 -7.84 13.98 16.26
CA LEU A 3 -6.52 13.66 15.72
C LEU A 3 -6.16 14.60 14.55
N LEU A 4 -7.12 14.82 13.65
CA LEU A 4 -7.01 15.70 12.48
C LEU A 4 -7.98 16.88 12.61
N SER A 5 -7.67 17.97 11.92
CA SER A 5 -8.55 19.12 11.76
C SER A 5 -9.79 18.78 10.93
N ASP A 6 -10.88 19.53 11.15
CA ASP A 6 -12.15 19.35 10.42
C ASP A 6 -12.02 19.74 8.92
N THR A 7 -11.02 20.56 8.59
CA THR A 7 -10.62 20.93 7.23
C THR A 7 -9.25 20.37 6.92
N PHE A 8 -9.00 20.05 5.65
CA PHE A 8 -7.72 19.50 5.23
C PHE A 8 -6.57 20.48 5.54
N ASP A 9 -5.61 20.04 6.37
CA ASP A 9 -4.33 20.71 6.58
C ASP A 9 -3.20 19.84 6.00
N PRO A 10 -2.52 20.28 4.93
CA PRO A 10 -1.42 19.53 4.33
C PRO A 10 -0.23 19.32 5.28
N ASN A 11 -0.17 20.03 6.40
CA ASN A 11 0.83 19.83 7.44
C ASN A 11 0.47 18.68 8.39
N GLU A 12 -0.81 18.33 8.54
CA GLU A 12 -1.28 17.31 9.47
C GLU A 12 -1.34 15.91 8.84
N ILE A 13 -1.46 15.82 7.51
CA ILE A 13 -1.69 14.55 6.82
C ILE A 13 -0.84 14.40 5.54
N LEU A 14 -0.29 13.19 5.34
CA LEU A 14 0.36 12.80 4.08
C LEU A 14 -0.39 11.62 3.46
N ILE A 15 -0.61 11.70 2.15
CA ILE A 15 -1.32 10.68 1.39
C ILE A 15 -0.41 10.08 0.33
N TYR A 16 -0.25 8.76 0.37
CA TYR A 16 0.49 7.99 -0.61
C TYR A 16 -0.39 6.99 -1.33
N SER A 17 -0.06 6.70 -2.58
CA SER A 17 -0.64 5.59 -3.33
C SER A 17 0.44 4.93 -4.19
N THR A 18 0.24 3.66 -4.53
CA THR A 18 0.89 3.10 -5.72
C THR A 18 0.33 3.77 -6.99
N ASN A 19 1.11 3.80 -8.06
CA ASN A 19 0.70 4.44 -9.32
C ASN A 19 -0.20 3.49 -10.15
N VAL A 20 -1.39 3.22 -9.63
CA VAL A 20 -2.39 2.36 -10.27
C VAL A 20 -3.77 2.99 -10.07
N ASP A 21 -4.56 3.14 -11.14
CA ASP A 21 -5.86 3.83 -11.09
C ASP A 21 -6.75 3.40 -9.91
N ARG A 22 -6.86 2.08 -9.67
CA ARG A 22 -7.72 1.56 -8.59
C ARG A 22 -7.27 1.99 -7.19
N THR A 23 -5.97 2.15 -6.93
CA THR A 23 -5.46 2.56 -5.60
C THR A 23 -5.60 4.07 -5.43
N ILE A 24 -5.30 4.84 -6.49
CA ILE A 24 -5.51 6.29 -6.51
C ILE A 24 -6.99 6.64 -6.31
N MET A 25 -7.89 5.97 -7.03
CA MET A 25 -9.33 6.18 -6.91
C MET A 25 -9.88 5.73 -5.55
N SER A 26 -9.34 4.65 -4.97
CA SER A 26 -9.71 4.22 -3.61
C SER A 26 -9.29 5.26 -2.58
N ALA A 27 -8.09 5.82 -2.72
CA ALA A 27 -7.63 6.90 -1.85
C ALA A 27 -8.49 8.16 -1.96
N TYR A 28 -8.87 8.59 -3.16
CA TYR A 28 -9.82 9.70 -3.31
C TYR A 28 -11.19 9.40 -2.70
N SER A 29 -11.67 8.16 -2.82
CA SER A 29 -12.94 7.73 -2.23
C SER A 29 -12.90 7.81 -0.71
N GLU A 30 -11.83 7.32 -0.09
CA GLU A 30 -11.59 7.41 1.35
C GLU A 30 -11.51 8.87 1.83
N LEU A 31 -10.73 9.69 1.11
CA LEU A 31 -10.54 11.11 1.42
C LEU A 31 -11.81 11.94 1.31
N THR A 32 -12.72 11.57 0.41
CA THR A 32 -14.05 12.20 0.32
C THR A 32 -14.91 11.87 1.55
N GLY A 33 -14.63 10.76 2.24
CA GLY A 33 -15.24 10.44 3.54
C GLY A 33 -14.66 11.27 4.69
N TRP A 34 -13.36 11.57 4.66
CA TRP A 34 -12.69 12.37 5.70
C TRP A 34 -12.93 13.86 5.55
N TYR A 35 -12.91 14.36 4.31
CA TYR A 35 -13.14 15.76 3.93
C TYR A 35 -14.31 15.81 2.94
N PRO A 36 -15.56 15.77 3.43
CA PRO A 36 -16.74 15.66 2.59
C PRO A 36 -17.03 16.96 1.82
N LEU A 37 -17.95 16.86 0.86
CA LEU A 37 -18.48 18.04 0.16
C LEU A 37 -18.94 19.12 1.15
N GLY A 38 -18.53 20.35 0.88
CA GLY A 38 -18.72 21.51 1.74
C GLY A 38 -17.55 21.82 2.68
N SER A 39 -16.52 20.97 2.74
CA SER A 39 -15.32 21.22 3.56
C SER A 39 -14.19 21.94 2.81
N GLY A 40 -14.35 22.18 1.51
CA GLY A 40 -13.35 22.82 0.66
C GLY A 40 -13.18 24.31 0.91
N ASP A 41 -12.07 24.85 0.40
CA ASP A 41 -11.72 26.25 0.55
C ASP A 41 -12.70 27.20 -0.15
N LYS A 42 -12.80 28.41 0.41
CA LYS A 42 -13.61 29.50 -0.13
C LYS A 42 -12.73 30.60 -0.70
N LEU A 43 -13.14 31.16 -1.84
CA LEU A 43 -12.45 32.28 -2.47
C LEU A 43 -12.85 33.60 -1.81
N ALA A 44 -11.86 34.42 -1.47
CA ALA A 44 -12.11 35.79 -1.07
C ALA A 44 -12.76 36.56 -2.23
N ARG A 45 -13.61 37.54 -1.89
CA ARG A 45 -14.41 38.28 -2.90
C ARG A 45 -13.56 38.94 -4.00
N GLN A 46 -12.33 39.34 -3.68
CA GLN A 46 -11.39 39.95 -4.63
C GLN A 46 -10.77 38.92 -5.59
N GLU A 47 -10.56 37.69 -5.12
CA GLU A 47 -9.92 36.61 -5.88
C GLU A 47 -10.83 36.10 -6.99
N ARG A 48 -12.15 36.10 -6.79
CA ARG A 48 -13.12 35.64 -7.81
C ARG A 48 -12.98 36.32 -9.16
N SER A 49 -12.73 37.63 -9.17
CA SER A 49 -12.55 38.38 -10.41
C SER A 49 -11.23 38.05 -11.13
N GLN A 50 -10.25 37.52 -10.41
CA GLN A 50 -8.92 37.19 -10.93
C GLN A 50 -8.81 35.71 -11.34
N SER A 51 -9.65 34.84 -10.78
CA SER A 51 -9.67 33.39 -11.05
C SER A 51 -10.46 32.99 -12.30
N LEU A 52 -11.03 33.93 -13.05
CA LEU A 52 -11.74 33.64 -14.29
C LEU A 52 -10.77 33.22 -15.40
N PRO A 53 -11.03 32.12 -16.13
CA PRO A 53 -10.20 31.73 -17.27
C PRO A 53 -10.14 32.81 -18.36
N PRO A 54 -9.02 32.98 -19.08
CA PRO A 54 -8.87 34.01 -20.11
C PRO A 54 -9.56 33.65 -21.45
N PHE A 55 -10.57 32.79 -21.42
CA PHE A 55 -11.33 32.32 -22.58
C PHE A 55 -12.81 32.19 -22.24
N GLU A 56 -13.68 32.22 -23.27
CA GLU A 56 -15.12 32.10 -23.07
C GLU A 56 -15.50 30.71 -22.52
N VAL A 57 -16.19 30.71 -21.38
CA VAL A 57 -16.68 29.48 -20.73
C VAL A 57 -18.19 29.40 -20.94
N THR A 58 -18.65 28.33 -21.57
CA THR A 58 -20.08 28.06 -21.74
C THR A 58 -20.72 27.82 -20.37
N GLY A 59 -21.80 28.53 -20.05
CA GLY A 59 -22.50 28.39 -18.77
C GLY A 59 -21.79 29.04 -17.58
N LEU A 60 -20.89 30.00 -17.81
CA LEU A 60 -20.12 30.66 -16.73
C LEU A 60 -21.02 31.26 -15.64
N GLU A 61 -22.07 32.01 -16.00
CA GLU A 61 -22.97 32.63 -15.01
C GLU A 61 -23.70 31.59 -14.15
N GLU A 62 -24.13 30.47 -14.74
CA GLU A 62 -24.77 29.38 -14.01
C GLU A 62 -23.77 28.72 -13.04
N THR A 63 -22.54 28.47 -13.51
CA THR A 63 -21.47 27.92 -12.67
C THR A 63 -21.11 28.85 -11.52
N LEU A 64 -20.96 30.16 -11.77
CA LEU A 64 -20.69 31.15 -10.74
C LEU A 64 -21.82 31.23 -9.70
N SER A 65 -23.07 31.08 -10.14
CA SER A 65 -24.21 31.03 -9.22
C SER A 65 -24.21 29.79 -8.35
N LYS A 66 -23.69 28.65 -8.84
CA LYS A 66 -23.60 27.38 -8.09
C LYS A 66 -22.40 27.33 -7.15
N LEU A 67 -21.30 27.98 -7.51
CA LEU A 67 -20.09 28.06 -6.68
C LEU A 67 -20.30 28.92 -5.43
N GLU A 68 -21.14 29.95 -5.51
CA GLU A 68 -21.27 30.97 -4.47
C GLU A 68 -19.90 31.55 -4.06
N ASP A 69 -19.40 31.11 -2.90
CA ASP A 69 -18.13 31.49 -2.30
C ASP A 69 -17.07 30.38 -2.37
N ASP A 70 -17.44 29.16 -2.75
CA ASP A 70 -16.56 28.00 -2.78
C ASP A 70 -15.60 28.05 -3.97
N ALA A 71 -14.37 27.54 -3.78
CA ALA A 71 -13.38 27.46 -4.85
C ALA A 71 -13.74 26.40 -5.89
N LEU A 72 -14.43 25.34 -5.49
CA LEU A 72 -14.92 24.26 -6.35
C LEU A 72 -16.38 23.95 -6.04
N LEU A 73 -17.08 23.37 -7.01
CA LEU A 73 -18.50 23.04 -6.89
C LEU A 73 -18.75 22.15 -5.66
N GLU A 74 -19.84 22.43 -4.97
CA GLU A 74 -20.25 21.70 -3.75
C GLU A 74 -19.18 21.72 -2.65
N GLY A 75 -18.29 22.71 -2.64
CA GLY A 75 -17.20 22.82 -1.67
C GLY A 75 -16.29 21.59 -1.68
N PHE A 76 -15.99 21.02 -2.85
CA PHE A 76 -15.08 19.89 -2.97
C PHE A 76 -13.66 20.24 -2.48
N GLN A 77 -13.08 19.40 -1.62
CA GLN A 77 -11.71 19.53 -1.12
C GLN A 77 -10.75 18.67 -1.97
N PRO A 78 -9.93 19.25 -2.86
CA PRO A 78 -8.89 18.51 -3.52
C PRO A 78 -7.78 18.19 -2.51
N VAL A 79 -7.38 16.93 -2.44
CA VAL A 79 -6.28 16.46 -1.59
C VAL A 79 -5.19 15.85 -2.47
N PRO A 80 -3.92 16.27 -2.34
CA PRO A 80 -2.83 15.70 -3.11
C PRO A 80 -2.55 14.26 -2.71
N ILE A 81 -2.39 13.38 -3.70
CA ILE A 81 -1.98 11.99 -3.53
C ILE A 81 -0.58 11.84 -4.13
N HIS A 82 0.38 11.48 -3.29
CA HIS A 82 1.76 11.33 -3.71
C HIS A 82 2.04 9.90 -4.18
N MET A 83 2.79 9.79 -5.27
CA MET A 83 3.21 8.54 -5.90
C MET A 83 4.68 8.66 -6.30
N GLY A 84 5.38 7.54 -6.43
CA GLY A 84 6.77 7.55 -6.85
C GLY A 84 7.53 6.28 -6.51
N GLU A 85 8.78 6.21 -6.96
CA GLU A 85 9.64 5.05 -6.76
C GLU A 85 9.89 4.74 -5.28
N GLU A 86 10.22 5.75 -4.48
CA GLU A 86 10.42 5.59 -3.03
C GLU A 86 9.15 5.11 -2.30
N ILE A 87 7.97 5.50 -2.80
CA ILE A 87 6.69 5.03 -2.26
C ILE A 87 6.46 3.57 -2.66
N ASN A 88 6.82 3.18 -3.88
CA ASN A 88 6.78 1.77 -4.28
C ASN A 88 7.75 0.92 -3.46
N LYS A 89 8.96 1.42 -3.12
CA LYS A 89 9.87 0.70 -2.21
C LYS A 89 9.21 0.39 -0.86
N ILE A 90 8.35 1.28 -0.37
CA ILE A 90 7.57 1.09 0.87
C ILE A 90 6.38 0.14 0.66
N LEU A 91 5.62 0.27 -0.43
CA LEU A 91 4.33 -0.42 -0.64
C LEU A 91 4.40 -1.69 -1.49
N LYS A 92 5.52 -1.92 -2.18
CA LYS A 92 5.71 -2.99 -3.16
C LYS A 92 7.06 -3.68 -2.96
N GLY A 93 7.58 -3.80 -1.74
CA GLY A 93 8.89 -4.41 -1.50
C GLY A 93 9.05 -5.84 -2.04
N GLN A 94 7.95 -6.59 -2.22
CA GLN A 94 7.90 -7.95 -2.79
C GLN A 94 7.81 -8.02 -4.33
N ASP A 95 7.69 -6.88 -4.99
CA ASP A 95 7.47 -6.76 -6.42
C ASP A 95 8.81 -6.71 -7.16
N GLU A 96 8.94 -7.44 -8.26
CA GLU A 96 10.21 -7.58 -8.97
C GLU A 96 10.69 -6.30 -9.65
N ASP A 97 9.78 -5.38 -10.00
CA ASP A 97 10.18 -4.06 -10.52
C ASP A 97 10.77 -3.17 -9.43
N THR A 98 10.40 -3.43 -8.17
CA THR A 98 10.83 -2.66 -7.00
C THR A 98 12.05 -3.28 -6.32
N CYS A 99 12.08 -4.61 -6.23
CA CYS A 99 13.16 -5.39 -5.63
C CYS A 99 13.52 -6.57 -6.55
N PRO A 100 14.40 -6.37 -7.54
CA PRO A 100 14.67 -7.33 -8.62
C PRO A 100 15.07 -8.74 -8.18
N ILE A 101 15.68 -8.90 -7.02
CA ILE A 101 16.03 -10.22 -6.46
C ILE A 101 14.82 -11.14 -6.29
N PHE A 102 13.61 -10.61 -6.11
CA PHE A 102 12.38 -11.40 -5.99
C PHE A 102 12.09 -12.26 -7.22
N LYS A 103 12.52 -11.84 -8.42
CA LYS A 103 12.38 -12.66 -9.63
C LYS A 103 13.09 -14.01 -9.45
N LYS A 104 14.38 -13.96 -9.09
CA LYS A 104 15.19 -15.15 -8.84
C LYS A 104 14.65 -15.97 -7.67
N LEU A 105 14.31 -15.31 -6.55
CA LEU A 105 13.81 -16.01 -5.36
C LEU A 105 12.51 -16.76 -5.67
N LYS A 106 11.57 -16.14 -6.40
CA LYS A 106 10.33 -16.80 -6.82
C LYS A 106 10.60 -17.97 -7.76
N GLU A 107 11.54 -17.86 -8.70
CA GLU A 107 11.95 -18.97 -9.56
C GLU A 107 12.54 -20.16 -8.79
N GLU A 108 13.25 -19.90 -7.68
CA GLU A 108 13.75 -20.91 -6.77
C GLU A 108 12.61 -21.55 -5.96
N VAL A 109 11.70 -20.74 -5.43
CA VAL A 109 10.51 -21.19 -4.69
C VAL A 109 9.60 -22.07 -5.55
N MET A 110 9.47 -21.80 -6.85
CA MET A 110 8.74 -22.69 -7.77
C MET A 110 9.26 -24.12 -7.77
N LYS A 111 10.51 -24.37 -7.38
CA LYS A 111 11.11 -25.71 -7.31
C LYS A 111 11.13 -26.26 -5.88
N ASP A 112 10.73 -25.46 -4.90
CA ASP A 112 10.79 -25.82 -3.49
C ASP A 112 9.71 -26.87 -3.13
N PRO A 113 10.09 -27.98 -2.47
CA PRO A 113 9.14 -29.03 -2.09
C PRO A 113 8.03 -28.57 -1.15
N VAL A 114 8.29 -27.62 -0.25
CA VAL A 114 7.29 -27.09 0.69
C VAL A 114 6.19 -26.36 -0.08
N PHE A 115 6.59 -25.49 -1.00
CA PHE A 115 5.65 -24.77 -1.84
C PHE A 115 4.85 -25.73 -2.73
N GLN A 116 5.53 -26.66 -3.42
CA GLN A 116 4.88 -27.63 -4.31
C GLN A 116 3.87 -28.51 -3.56
N GLN A 117 4.22 -29.01 -2.37
CA GLN A 117 3.29 -29.79 -1.54
C GLN A 117 2.09 -28.95 -1.08
N ARG A 118 2.31 -27.66 -0.76
CA ARG A 118 1.25 -26.78 -0.29
C ARG A 118 0.20 -26.52 -1.37
N ILE A 119 0.63 -26.09 -2.56
CA ILE A 119 -0.30 -25.72 -3.64
C ILE A 119 -1.03 -26.93 -4.24
N GLU A 120 -0.44 -28.12 -4.12
CA GLU A 120 -1.03 -29.36 -4.62
C GLU A 120 -2.37 -29.70 -3.94
N LEU A 121 -2.58 -29.21 -2.71
CA LEU A 121 -3.83 -29.36 -1.95
C LEU A 121 -5.05 -28.80 -2.70
N TYR A 122 -4.84 -27.87 -3.63
CA TYR A 122 -5.91 -27.19 -4.37
C TYR A 122 -6.16 -27.76 -5.77
N ARG A 123 -5.39 -28.78 -6.19
CA ARG A 123 -5.49 -29.34 -7.55
C ARG A 123 -6.87 -29.95 -7.81
N ASP A 124 -7.33 -30.82 -6.93
CA ASP A 124 -8.57 -31.60 -7.16
C ASP A 124 -9.85 -30.78 -6.94
N THR A 125 -9.76 -29.67 -6.21
CA THR A 125 -10.89 -28.81 -5.87
C THR A 125 -10.96 -27.58 -6.77
N VAL A 126 -9.91 -26.77 -6.80
CA VAL A 126 -9.91 -25.49 -7.54
C VAL A 126 -9.59 -25.73 -9.01
N VAL A 127 -8.45 -26.36 -9.30
CA VAL A 127 -7.96 -26.53 -10.68
C VAL A 127 -8.89 -27.43 -11.47
N LYS A 128 -9.28 -28.59 -10.93
CA LYS A 128 -10.19 -29.50 -11.62
C LYS A 128 -11.52 -28.84 -11.97
N ASN A 129 -12.18 -28.19 -11.00
CA ASN A 129 -13.50 -27.58 -11.21
C ASN A 129 -13.43 -26.39 -12.18
N LEU A 130 -12.40 -25.55 -12.10
CA LEU A 130 -12.18 -24.48 -13.08
C LEU A 130 -11.97 -25.05 -14.49
N LYS A 131 -11.15 -26.09 -14.62
CA LYS A 131 -10.86 -26.70 -15.92
C LYS A 131 -12.13 -27.25 -16.57
N GLU A 132 -12.97 -27.94 -15.79
CA GLU A 132 -14.23 -28.53 -16.25
C GLU A 132 -15.29 -27.48 -16.58
N ASP A 133 -15.59 -26.54 -15.68
CA ASP A 133 -16.70 -25.58 -15.90
C ASP A 133 -16.38 -24.51 -16.95
N TRP A 134 -15.11 -24.10 -17.05
CA TRP A 134 -14.68 -23.05 -17.97
C TRP A 134 -14.06 -23.61 -19.26
N ASN A 135 -14.06 -24.93 -19.43
CA ASN A 135 -13.54 -25.62 -20.62
C ASN A 135 -12.09 -25.21 -20.95
N LEU A 136 -11.23 -25.19 -19.93
CA LEU A 136 -9.83 -24.78 -20.06
C LEU A 136 -8.99 -25.90 -20.69
N ASN A 137 -8.00 -25.52 -21.49
CA ASN A 137 -7.15 -26.46 -22.19
C ASN A 137 -6.14 -27.17 -21.24
N ASP A 138 -5.37 -28.11 -21.77
CA ASP A 138 -4.42 -28.90 -20.98
C ASP A 138 -3.20 -28.12 -20.46
N THR A 139 -2.97 -26.89 -20.92
CA THR A 139 -1.91 -26.03 -20.37
C THR A 139 -2.30 -25.42 -19.03
N PHE A 140 -3.60 -25.33 -18.72
CA PHE A 140 -4.09 -24.87 -17.43
C PHE A 140 -3.79 -25.90 -16.33
N ASN A 141 -3.06 -25.46 -15.32
CA ASN A 141 -2.69 -26.27 -14.16
C ASN A 141 -2.52 -25.40 -12.92
N ILE A 142 -2.13 -26.02 -11.80
CA ILE A 142 -1.95 -25.30 -10.54
C ILE A 142 -0.96 -24.14 -10.66
N GLN A 143 0.11 -24.22 -11.47
CA GLN A 143 1.08 -23.14 -11.61
C GLN A 143 0.55 -21.93 -12.40
N THR A 144 -0.56 -22.08 -13.13
CA THR A 144 -1.16 -21.02 -13.96
C THR A 144 -2.52 -20.57 -13.42
N VAL A 145 -2.84 -20.91 -12.18
CA VAL A 145 -4.20 -20.76 -11.62
C VAL A 145 -4.54 -19.32 -11.23
N ASP A 146 -3.54 -18.50 -10.91
CA ASP A 146 -3.73 -17.21 -10.23
C ASP A 146 -4.66 -16.22 -10.99
N PRO A 147 -4.53 -16.01 -12.32
CA PRO A 147 -5.45 -15.14 -13.06
C PRO A 147 -6.90 -15.65 -13.06
N TYR A 148 -7.10 -16.96 -12.91
CA TYR A 148 -8.43 -17.59 -12.91
C TYR A 148 -9.08 -17.47 -11.54
N THR A 149 -8.32 -17.57 -10.46
CA THR A 149 -8.83 -17.31 -9.10
C THR A 149 -9.21 -15.84 -8.91
N ASP A 150 -8.44 -14.91 -9.49
CA ASP A 150 -8.81 -13.49 -9.51
C ASP A 150 -10.08 -13.25 -10.36
N SER A 151 -10.16 -13.88 -11.54
CA SER A 151 -11.35 -13.82 -12.39
C SER A 151 -12.60 -14.41 -11.71
N TYR A 152 -12.45 -15.49 -10.95
CA TYR A 152 -13.53 -16.07 -10.14
C TYR A 152 -14.04 -15.05 -9.12
N TYR A 153 -13.12 -14.37 -8.43
CA TYR A 153 -13.43 -13.33 -7.47
C TYR A 153 -14.17 -12.13 -8.10
N SER A 154 -13.64 -11.63 -9.21
CA SER A 154 -14.27 -10.55 -9.97
C SER A 154 -15.66 -10.96 -10.48
N ALA A 155 -15.82 -12.18 -10.99
CA ALA A 155 -17.12 -12.68 -11.44
C ALA A 155 -18.13 -12.83 -10.29
N MET A 156 -17.68 -13.23 -9.09
CA MET A 156 -18.53 -13.34 -7.91
C MET A 156 -19.11 -11.98 -7.53
N PHE A 157 -18.27 -10.95 -7.37
CA PHE A 157 -18.72 -9.61 -6.98
C PHE A 157 -19.50 -8.89 -8.08
N ASN A 158 -19.23 -9.19 -9.35
CA ASN A 158 -20.00 -8.67 -10.48
C ASN A 158 -21.29 -9.47 -10.77
N LEU A 159 -21.63 -10.47 -9.95
CA LEU A 159 -22.80 -11.35 -10.15
C LEU A 159 -22.83 -12.04 -11.53
N ARG A 160 -21.65 -12.42 -12.02
CA ARG A 160 -21.44 -13.08 -13.33
C ARG A 160 -21.21 -14.58 -13.22
N LEU A 161 -21.04 -15.13 -12.01
CA LEU A 161 -20.93 -16.57 -11.83
C LEU A 161 -22.26 -17.27 -12.14
N LYS A 162 -22.18 -18.43 -12.80
CA LYS A 162 -23.34 -19.31 -12.96
C LYS A 162 -23.81 -19.73 -11.56
N LYS A 163 -25.12 -19.74 -11.32
CA LYS A 163 -25.70 -20.10 -10.01
C LYS A 163 -25.25 -21.47 -9.48
N GLU A 164 -24.97 -22.41 -10.37
CA GLU A 164 -24.57 -23.78 -10.02
C GLU A 164 -23.05 -23.95 -9.86
N PHE A 165 -22.26 -22.94 -10.23
CA PHE A 165 -20.81 -22.99 -10.15
C PHE A 165 -20.33 -22.24 -8.90
N ASP A 166 -19.76 -22.99 -7.97
CA ASP A 166 -19.13 -22.47 -6.75
C ASP A 166 -17.88 -23.30 -6.46
N LEU A 167 -16.72 -22.64 -6.38
CA LEU A 167 -15.47 -23.29 -5.98
C LEU A 167 -15.39 -23.49 -4.47
N GLY A 168 -16.20 -22.76 -3.71
CA GLY A 168 -16.03 -22.51 -2.29
C GLY A 168 -15.14 -21.29 -2.09
N ARG A 169 -15.71 -20.18 -1.63
CA ARG A 169 -14.95 -18.93 -1.39
C ARG A 169 -13.73 -19.16 -0.49
N GLU A 170 -13.93 -19.89 0.60
CA GLU A 170 -12.90 -20.14 1.61
C GLU A 170 -11.70 -20.92 1.05
N ILE A 171 -11.90 -21.88 0.14
CA ILE A 171 -10.78 -22.63 -0.43
C ILE A 171 -9.98 -21.79 -1.43
N VAL A 172 -10.64 -20.89 -2.16
CA VAL A 172 -9.96 -19.92 -3.02
C VAL A 172 -9.19 -18.89 -2.18
N ASP A 173 -9.77 -18.43 -1.06
CA ASP A 173 -9.10 -17.54 -0.11
C ASP A 173 -7.80 -18.13 0.43
N ARG A 174 -7.83 -19.41 0.83
CA ARG A 174 -6.65 -20.11 1.32
C ARG A 174 -5.62 -20.34 0.22
N LEU A 175 -6.04 -20.66 -1.00
CA LEU A 175 -5.12 -20.80 -2.14
C LEU A 175 -4.36 -19.49 -2.40
N ILE A 176 -5.06 -18.36 -2.42
CA ILE A 176 -4.44 -17.04 -2.64
C ILE A 176 -3.53 -16.67 -1.44
N ALA A 177 -3.96 -16.94 -0.20
CA ALA A 177 -3.13 -16.76 0.98
C ALA A 177 -1.85 -17.59 0.91
N ASP A 178 -1.96 -18.87 0.52
CA ASP A 178 -0.82 -19.77 0.38
C ASP A 178 0.13 -19.33 -0.74
N ARG A 179 -0.38 -18.74 -1.83
CA ARG A 179 0.46 -18.07 -2.82
C ARG A 179 1.25 -16.94 -2.19
N TYR A 180 0.65 -16.03 -1.44
CA TYR A 180 1.45 -14.99 -0.77
C TYR A 180 2.46 -15.61 0.21
N ASN A 181 1.99 -16.48 1.11
CA ASN A 181 2.77 -17.00 2.23
C ASN A 181 3.89 -17.96 1.83
N TYR A 182 3.71 -18.74 0.76
CA TYR A 182 4.62 -19.83 0.36
C TYR A 182 5.21 -19.67 -1.03
N TYR A 183 4.64 -18.84 -1.93
CA TYR A 183 5.30 -18.48 -3.20
C TYR A 183 6.12 -17.20 -3.05
N THR A 184 5.49 -16.14 -2.51
CA THR A 184 6.11 -14.81 -2.46
C THR A 184 6.92 -14.58 -1.20
N LEU A 185 6.54 -15.21 -0.08
CA LEU A 185 7.05 -14.87 1.25
C LEU A 185 7.53 -16.11 2.01
N LEU A 186 8.05 -17.11 1.30
CA LEU A 186 8.38 -18.42 1.88
C LEU A 186 9.40 -18.32 3.01
N THR A 187 10.50 -17.60 2.78
CA THR A 187 11.63 -17.51 3.71
C THR A 187 11.55 -16.25 4.56
N ASP A 188 12.22 -16.28 5.72
CA ASP A 188 12.34 -15.11 6.59
C ASP A 188 12.97 -13.92 5.84
N GLU A 189 14.01 -14.17 5.05
CA GLU A 189 14.66 -13.16 4.21
C GLU A 189 13.69 -12.48 3.23
N MET A 190 12.84 -13.25 2.54
CA MET A 190 11.82 -12.69 1.65
C MET A 190 10.82 -11.81 2.40
N THR A 191 10.38 -12.22 3.59
CA THR A 191 9.47 -11.40 4.41
C THR A 191 10.14 -10.08 4.84
N ARG A 192 11.40 -10.14 5.25
CA ARG A 192 12.17 -8.96 5.70
C ARG A 192 12.46 -8.01 4.53
N LEU A 193 12.87 -8.53 3.38
CA LEU A 193 13.04 -7.73 2.15
C LEU A 193 11.73 -7.02 1.79
N ALA A 194 10.60 -7.74 1.80
CA ALA A 194 9.32 -7.17 1.42
C ALA A 194 8.82 -6.04 2.34
N SER A 195 9.20 -6.05 3.63
CA SER A 195 8.68 -5.12 4.63
C SER A 195 9.68 -4.08 5.14
N THR A 196 10.98 -4.19 4.82
CA THR A 196 12.05 -3.37 5.40
C THR A 196 11.78 -1.86 5.29
N LYS A 197 11.46 -1.38 4.09
CA LYS A 197 11.23 0.06 3.86
C LYS A 197 10.02 0.58 4.61
N PHE A 198 8.98 -0.22 4.77
CA PHE A 198 7.81 0.13 5.57
C PHE A 198 8.13 0.18 7.07
N HIS A 199 8.82 -0.84 7.61
CA HIS A 199 9.25 -0.83 9.02
C HIS A 199 10.12 0.39 9.33
N ASN A 200 11.08 0.67 8.45
CA ASN A 200 11.96 1.81 8.57
C ASN A 200 11.17 3.14 8.57
N PHE A 201 10.22 3.26 7.64
CA PHE A 201 9.33 4.41 7.56
C PHE A 201 8.56 4.60 8.86
N VAL A 202 7.90 3.55 9.37
CA VAL A 202 7.07 3.61 10.57
C VAL A 202 7.86 4.07 11.78
N HIS A 203 8.96 3.38 12.12
CA HIS A 203 9.70 3.73 13.33
C HIS A 203 10.38 5.10 13.20
N THR A 204 10.80 5.50 12.00
CA THR A 204 11.42 6.82 11.77
C THR A 204 10.41 7.94 11.96
N ARG A 205 9.18 7.78 11.46
CA ARG A 205 8.10 8.77 11.65
C ARG A 205 7.67 8.86 13.11
N MET A 206 7.62 7.74 13.82
CA MET A 206 7.31 7.73 15.25
C MET A 206 8.42 8.39 16.07
N ASP A 207 9.70 8.09 15.79
CA ASP A 207 10.85 8.76 16.42
C ASP A 207 10.82 10.28 16.15
N GLN A 208 10.49 10.70 14.93
CA GLN A 208 10.30 12.12 14.61
C GLN A 208 9.17 12.74 15.45
N ARG A 209 8.04 12.04 15.63
CA ARG A 209 6.91 12.55 16.41
C ARG A 209 7.22 12.69 17.90
N ILE A 210 8.08 11.83 18.44
CA ILE A 210 8.48 11.82 19.85
C ILE A 210 9.59 12.85 20.09
N TYR A 211 10.65 12.83 19.29
CA TYR A 211 11.87 13.59 19.60
C TYR A 211 11.99 14.93 18.87
N SER A 212 11.17 15.19 17.85
CA SER A 212 11.17 16.47 17.13
C SER A 212 9.86 17.22 17.35
N THR A 213 9.98 18.52 17.64
CA THR A 213 8.86 19.45 17.73
C THR A 213 8.44 20.03 16.38
N ASP A 214 9.18 19.73 15.31
CA ASP A 214 9.13 20.50 14.06
C ASP A 214 8.16 19.90 13.04
N SER A 215 7.67 18.68 13.27
CA SER A 215 6.74 18.01 12.38
C SER A 215 5.29 18.12 12.90
N PRO A 216 4.44 18.95 12.27
CA PRO A 216 3.01 18.99 12.56
C PRO A 216 2.25 17.74 12.07
N LEU A 217 2.92 16.83 11.36
CA LEU A 217 2.32 15.61 10.79
C LEU A 217 1.72 14.72 11.89
N ARG A 218 0.47 14.31 11.69
CA ARG A 218 -0.29 13.46 12.63
C ARG A 218 -0.76 12.16 12.00
N PHE A 219 -0.94 12.12 10.68
CA PHE A 219 -1.47 10.94 10.01
C PHE A 219 -0.81 10.71 8.64
N VAL A 220 -0.62 9.44 8.30
CA VAL A 220 -0.17 9.02 6.96
C VAL A 220 -1.13 7.97 6.45
N PHE A 221 -1.71 8.22 5.28
CA PHE A 221 -2.53 7.24 4.57
C PHE A 221 -1.75 6.66 3.40
N MET A 222 -1.85 5.35 3.19
CA MET A 222 -1.21 4.66 2.09
C MET A 222 -2.19 3.70 1.40
N SER A 223 -2.59 4.00 0.16
CA SER A 223 -3.44 3.10 -0.63
C SER A 223 -2.58 2.17 -1.49
N ALA A 224 -2.80 0.87 -1.36
CA ALA A 224 -1.93 -0.14 -1.93
C ALA A 224 -2.71 -1.43 -2.31
N HIS A 225 -2.05 -2.58 -2.21
CA HIS A 225 -2.56 -3.85 -2.72
C HIS A 225 -2.73 -4.88 -1.60
N ASP A 226 -3.52 -5.92 -1.87
CA ASP A 226 -3.55 -7.16 -1.10
C ASP A 226 -2.15 -7.72 -0.82
N SER A 227 -1.30 -7.80 -1.85
CA SER A 227 0.09 -8.24 -1.72
C SER A 227 0.90 -7.34 -0.78
N THR A 228 0.60 -6.03 -0.71
CA THR A 228 1.21 -5.12 0.26
C THR A 228 0.82 -5.54 1.68
N ILE A 229 -0.47 -5.69 1.95
CA ILE A 229 -0.97 -6.11 3.27
C ILE A 229 -0.37 -7.47 3.67
N ALA A 230 -0.38 -8.45 2.78
CA ALA A 230 0.19 -9.77 3.04
C ALA A 230 1.70 -9.71 3.37
N SER A 231 2.47 -8.92 2.62
CA SER A 231 3.90 -8.68 2.89
C SER A 231 4.15 -8.02 4.24
N LEU A 232 3.38 -6.98 4.59
CA LEU A 232 3.56 -6.26 5.84
C LEU A 232 3.20 -7.12 7.06
N LEU A 233 2.13 -7.90 6.98
CA LEU A 233 1.76 -8.87 8.02
C LEU A 233 2.81 -9.97 8.16
N ALA A 234 3.31 -10.50 7.05
CA ALA A 234 4.39 -11.49 7.08
C ALA A 234 5.70 -10.91 7.65
N GLY A 235 5.98 -9.63 7.39
CA GLY A 235 7.12 -8.90 7.92
C GLY A 235 7.16 -8.84 9.44
N VAL A 236 6.00 -8.80 10.09
CA VAL A 236 5.83 -8.89 11.56
C VAL A 236 5.42 -10.29 12.04
N GLU A 237 5.67 -11.32 11.21
CA GLU A 237 5.43 -12.72 11.53
C GLU A 237 3.94 -13.08 11.83
N GLN A 238 3.00 -12.30 11.29
CA GLN A 238 1.55 -12.46 11.44
C GLN A 238 0.87 -12.87 10.12
N LYS A 239 1.43 -13.87 9.41
CA LYS A 239 0.84 -14.39 8.17
C LYS A 239 -0.60 -14.86 8.39
N GLN A 240 -1.49 -14.52 7.47
CA GLN A 240 -2.91 -14.88 7.53
C GLN A 240 -3.19 -16.15 6.72
N GLU A 241 -4.20 -16.91 7.14
CA GLU A 241 -4.64 -18.13 6.43
C GLU A 241 -5.55 -17.83 5.23
N THR A 242 -6.06 -16.60 5.14
CA THR A 242 -6.89 -16.11 4.03
C THR A 242 -6.24 -14.89 3.41
N GLN A 243 -6.52 -14.64 2.13
CA GLN A 243 -6.06 -13.42 1.47
C GLN A 243 -6.61 -12.16 2.17
N PRO A 244 -5.89 -11.02 2.09
CA PRO A 244 -6.47 -9.73 2.42
C PRO A 244 -7.68 -9.42 1.54
N PHE A 245 -8.77 -8.93 2.14
CA PHE A 245 -10.00 -8.62 1.40
C PHE A 245 -10.00 -7.17 0.89
N PHE A 246 -10.99 -6.81 0.07
CA PHE A 246 -11.20 -5.42 -0.32
C PHE A 246 -11.39 -4.53 0.91
N ALA A 247 -10.71 -3.39 0.92
CA ALA A 247 -10.71 -2.41 2.01
C ALA A 247 -10.20 -2.92 3.38
N THR A 248 -9.55 -4.09 3.42
CA THR A 248 -8.77 -4.51 4.59
C THR A 248 -7.64 -3.52 4.85
N SER A 249 -7.31 -3.31 6.13
CA SER A 249 -6.36 -2.28 6.56
C SER A 249 -5.36 -2.76 7.60
N ILE A 250 -4.20 -2.11 7.59
CA ILE A 250 -3.23 -2.14 8.69
C ILE A 250 -3.18 -0.74 9.29
N LEU A 251 -3.37 -0.64 10.60
CA LEU A 251 -3.19 0.61 11.35
C LEU A 251 -2.01 0.45 12.29
N VAL A 252 -1.09 1.41 12.27
CA VAL A 252 0.02 1.48 13.24
C VAL A 252 -0.11 2.78 14.01
N GLU A 253 -0.43 2.66 15.30
CA GLU A 253 -0.76 3.79 16.16
C GLU A 253 0.37 4.06 17.16
N LEU A 254 0.63 5.34 17.44
CA LEU A 254 1.52 5.77 18.51
C LEU A 254 0.72 6.53 19.57
N TRP A 255 0.84 6.12 20.83
CA TRP A 255 0.07 6.67 21.94
C TRP A 255 0.98 7.15 23.06
N LYS A 256 0.68 8.32 23.62
CA LYS A 256 1.30 8.79 24.86
C LYS A 256 0.58 8.16 26.05
N LYS A 257 1.34 7.58 26.99
CA LYS A 257 0.80 6.97 28.22
C LYS A 257 0.15 8.06 29.09
N GLU A 258 -0.95 7.72 29.77
CA GLU A 258 -1.61 8.68 30.66
C GLU A 258 -0.70 9.05 31.84
N GLY A 259 -0.69 10.34 32.21
CA GLY A 259 0.09 10.84 33.34
C GLY A 259 1.58 11.06 33.07
N THR A 260 2.06 10.86 31.84
CA THR A 260 3.44 11.17 31.46
C THR A 260 3.56 12.57 30.84
N ALA A 261 4.61 13.28 31.22
CA ALA A 261 4.91 14.63 30.71
C ALA A 261 6.17 14.67 29.82
N GLY A 262 6.96 13.60 29.82
CA GLY A 262 8.16 13.49 29.00
C GLY A 262 7.86 13.16 27.54
N ASP A 263 8.88 13.31 26.72
CA ASP A 263 8.88 12.89 25.31
C ASP A 263 10.02 11.89 25.07
N LYS A 264 10.02 10.81 25.85
CA LYS A 264 10.96 9.69 25.75
C LYS A 264 10.23 8.39 25.45
N ASP A 265 10.92 7.37 24.97
CA ASP A 265 10.32 6.07 24.62
C ASP A 265 9.44 5.49 25.72
N GLU A 266 9.88 5.57 26.98
CA GLU A 266 9.15 5.06 28.15
C GLU A 266 7.78 5.72 28.37
N ASP A 267 7.57 6.92 27.79
CA ASP A 267 6.32 7.67 27.88
C ASP A 267 5.28 7.24 26.83
N PHE A 268 5.64 6.36 25.88
CA PHE A 268 4.78 5.95 24.75
C PHE A 268 4.60 4.45 24.65
N TYR A 269 3.52 4.06 23.98
CA TYR A 269 3.30 2.70 23.48
C TYR A 269 2.81 2.77 22.03
N ALA A 270 3.02 1.69 21.28
CA ALA A 270 2.51 1.55 19.93
C ALA A 270 1.56 0.35 19.82
N LYS A 271 0.68 0.39 18.83
CA LYS A 271 -0.21 -0.71 18.48
C LYS A 271 -0.08 -1.00 16.99
N TYR A 272 -0.11 -2.27 16.62
CA TYR A 272 -0.21 -2.73 15.24
C TYR A 272 -1.53 -3.47 15.10
N LEU A 273 -2.43 -2.99 14.23
CA LEU A 273 -3.77 -3.53 14.07
C LEU A 273 -3.95 -4.05 12.65
N TYR A 274 -4.70 -5.13 12.52
CA TYR A 274 -5.19 -5.69 11.27
C TYR A 274 -6.72 -5.76 11.34
N ASP A 275 -7.41 -5.01 10.48
CA ASP A 275 -8.87 -4.86 10.49
C ASP A 275 -9.42 -4.55 11.90
N ASP A 276 -8.86 -3.50 12.51
CA ASP A 276 -9.14 -3.00 13.86
C ASP A 276 -8.84 -3.98 15.00
N GLN A 277 -8.29 -5.16 14.71
CA GLN A 277 -7.87 -6.13 15.71
C GLN A 277 -6.40 -5.95 16.06
N PRO A 278 -6.06 -5.77 17.35
CA PRO A 278 -4.67 -5.62 17.77
C PRO A 278 -3.89 -6.93 17.56
N LEU A 279 -2.69 -6.81 17.01
CA LEU A 279 -1.74 -7.91 16.84
C LEU A 279 -0.71 -7.90 17.98
N ASN A 280 -0.45 -9.08 18.54
CA ASN A 280 0.65 -9.25 19.48
C ASN A 280 1.91 -9.64 18.70
N ILE A 281 2.63 -8.63 18.20
CA ILE A 281 3.77 -8.83 17.30
C ILE A 281 5.09 -9.13 18.02
N ASN A 282 5.19 -8.86 19.32
CA ASN A 282 6.40 -9.15 20.10
C ASN A 282 6.12 -9.18 21.61
N ASN A 283 7.11 -9.66 22.38
CA ASN A 283 6.98 -9.86 23.83
C ASN A 283 6.84 -8.58 24.68
N SER A 284 6.95 -7.38 24.10
CA SER A 284 6.68 -6.11 24.79
C SER A 284 5.20 -5.71 24.76
N CYS A 285 4.38 -6.42 23.99
CA CYS A 285 2.95 -6.16 23.85
C CYS A 285 2.16 -6.84 24.97
N ASP A 286 1.20 -6.13 25.55
CA ASP A 286 0.25 -6.71 26.49
C ASP A 286 -0.94 -7.41 25.80
N ASP A 287 -1.89 -7.91 26.58
CA ASP A 287 -3.09 -8.61 26.09
C ASP A 287 -4.02 -7.72 25.23
N GLN A 288 -3.82 -6.40 25.24
CA GLN A 288 -4.55 -5.44 24.41
C GLN A 288 -3.74 -5.04 23.16
N GLY A 289 -2.59 -5.68 22.92
CA GLY A 289 -1.65 -5.37 21.84
C GLY A 289 -0.93 -4.02 22.00
N ARG A 290 -0.87 -3.48 23.22
CA ARG A 290 -0.11 -2.26 23.51
C ARG A 290 1.34 -2.65 23.78
N CYS A 291 2.21 -2.32 22.84
CA CYS A 291 3.64 -2.61 22.90
C CYS A 291 4.39 -1.40 23.45
N ASP A 292 5.25 -1.57 24.45
CA ASP A 292 6.15 -0.48 24.85
C ASP A 292 6.94 0.03 23.63
N TYR A 293 7.03 1.35 23.46
CA TYR A 293 7.56 1.91 22.20
C TYR A 293 9.00 1.48 21.92
N ALA A 294 9.85 1.37 22.95
CA ALA A 294 11.22 0.89 22.75
C ALA A 294 11.23 -0.57 22.26
N GLY A 295 10.39 -1.43 22.84
CA GLY A 295 10.22 -2.82 22.42
C GLY A 295 9.68 -2.94 20.99
N PHE A 296 8.66 -2.17 20.66
CA PHE A 296 8.07 -2.07 19.33
C PHE A 296 9.10 -1.66 18.27
N LYS A 297 9.82 -0.55 18.50
CA LYS A 297 10.85 -0.03 17.60
C LYS A 297 11.97 -1.04 17.39
N ASN A 298 12.47 -1.66 18.45
CA ASN A 298 13.53 -2.65 18.35
C ASN A 298 13.07 -3.90 17.58
N TYR A 299 11.81 -4.32 17.76
CA TYR A 299 11.25 -5.41 16.98
C TYR A 299 11.18 -5.07 15.49
N LEU A 300 10.61 -3.92 15.11
CA LEU A 300 10.56 -3.52 13.69
C LEU A 300 11.95 -3.48 13.05
N LYS A 301 12.93 -2.88 13.74
CA LYS A 301 14.33 -2.86 13.28
C LYS A 301 14.93 -4.26 13.14
N SER A 302 14.58 -5.20 14.03
CA SER A 302 15.06 -6.59 13.92
C SER A 302 14.48 -7.32 12.70
N ARG A 303 13.33 -6.85 12.19
CA ARG A 303 12.68 -7.36 10.98
C ARG A 303 13.12 -6.64 9.71
N GLU A 304 14.03 -5.66 9.80
CA GLU A 304 14.67 -5.04 8.64
C GLU A 304 15.85 -5.88 8.16
N ILE A 305 16.20 -5.80 6.87
CA ILE A 305 17.46 -6.37 6.38
C ILE A 305 18.65 -5.55 6.87
N GLU A 306 19.80 -6.19 6.98
CA GLU A 306 21.06 -5.50 7.30
C GLU A 306 21.62 -4.83 6.04
N GLY A 307 22.12 -3.59 6.17
CA GLY A 307 22.76 -2.86 5.08
C GLY A 307 21.79 -2.05 4.22
N ASP A 308 22.21 -1.72 3.01
CA ASP A 308 21.40 -0.94 2.07
C ASP A 308 20.38 -1.80 1.34
N PHE A 309 19.15 -1.30 1.25
CA PHE A 309 18.06 -2.02 0.62
C PHE A 309 18.23 -2.17 -0.89
N ASP A 310 18.70 -1.13 -1.58
CA ASP A 310 18.85 -1.19 -3.03
C ASP A 310 19.97 -2.17 -3.39
N GLU A 311 21.04 -2.24 -2.57
CA GLU A 311 22.09 -3.28 -2.69
C GLU A 311 21.55 -4.69 -2.43
N ALA A 312 20.75 -4.89 -1.40
CA ALA A 312 20.17 -6.21 -1.10
C ALA A 312 19.13 -6.66 -2.15
N CYS A 313 18.42 -5.70 -2.74
CA CYS A 313 17.48 -5.94 -3.85
C CYS A 313 18.19 -6.08 -5.20
N ALA A 314 19.44 -5.66 -5.33
CA ALA A 314 20.18 -5.67 -6.58
C ALA A 314 20.36 -7.12 -7.07
N TYR A 315 19.73 -7.41 -8.21
CA TYR A 315 19.95 -8.63 -8.95
C TYR A 315 20.77 -8.32 -10.20
N ALA A 316 21.99 -8.83 -10.28
CA ALA A 316 22.82 -8.72 -11.47
C ALA A 316 22.43 -9.79 -12.50
N GLU A 317 21.36 -9.55 -13.26
CA GLU A 317 21.23 -10.16 -14.59
C GLU A 317 22.09 -9.32 -15.54
N SER A 318 23.16 -9.90 -16.10
CA SER A 318 24.10 -9.17 -16.96
C SER A 318 23.39 -8.69 -18.24
N SER A 319 22.86 -7.48 -18.22
CA SER A 319 22.44 -6.74 -19.41
C SER A 319 22.72 -5.27 -19.17
N SER A 320 23.93 -4.84 -19.57
CA SER A 320 24.28 -3.42 -19.62
C SER A 320 23.59 -2.78 -20.82
N THR A 321 22.43 -2.16 -20.61
CA THR A 321 21.92 -1.19 -21.56
C THR A 321 22.14 0.19 -20.95
N THR A 322 23.22 0.85 -21.34
CA THR A 322 23.51 2.23 -20.96
C THR A 322 22.46 3.13 -21.58
N MET A 323 21.53 3.65 -20.78
CA MET A 323 20.63 4.71 -21.20
C MET A 323 21.26 6.06 -20.84
N ILE A 324 21.62 6.85 -21.85
CA ILE A 324 22.05 8.24 -21.65
C ILE A 324 20.79 9.11 -21.62
N VAL A 325 20.45 9.65 -20.45
CA VAL A 325 19.43 10.70 -20.31
C VAL A 325 20.12 12.04 -20.29
N ALA A 326 19.85 12.87 -21.29
CA ALA A 326 20.25 14.28 -21.32
C ALA A 326 19.07 15.14 -20.86
N ILE A 327 19.24 15.89 -19.78
CA ILE A 327 18.32 16.95 -19.36
C ILE A 327 18.96 18.28 -19.75
N SER A 328 18.33 19.01 -20.68
CA SER A 328 18.72 20.38 -20.99
C SER A 328 17.72 21.36 -20.41
N THR A 329 18.16 22.29 -19.57
CA THR A 329 17.43 23.55 -19.35
C THR A 329 17.67 24.42 -20.57
N SER A 330 16.62 24.81 -21.28
CA SER A 330 16.73 25.61 -22.51
C SER A 330 17.41 26.96 -22.24
N ALA A 331 18.70 27.03 -22.56
CA ALA A 331 19.38 28.22 -23.07
C ALA A 331 20.49 27.73 -24.02
N ALA A 332 20.17 27.77 -25.32
CA ALA A 332 20.99 27.47 -26.49
C ALA A 332 22.42 26.91 -26.27
N GLY A 333 22.64 25.65 -26.67
CA GLY A 333 23.96 25.09 -26.89
C GLY A 333 23.91 23.89 -27.84
N LEU A 334 24.49 24.03 -29.03
CA LEU A 334 24.70 22.93 -29.98
C LEU A 334 25.51 21.80 -29.32
N ILE A 335 25.01 20.58 -29.34
CA ILE A 335 25.80 19.37 -29.05
C ILE A 335 26.16 18.73 -30.38
N ALA A 336 27.45 18.77 -30.73
CA ALA A 336 28.02 17.95 -31.79
C ALA A 336 28.22 16.53 -31.25
N LEU A 337 27.51 15.55 -31.82
CA LEU A 337 27.75 14.14 -31.56
C LEU A 337 28.93 13.67 -32.44
N GLY A 338 30.05 13.34 -31.81
CA GLY A 338 31.13 12.57 -32.42
C GLY A 338 30.78 11.09 -32.40
N VAL A 339 31.04 10.42 -33.54
CA VAL A 339 30.82 8.99 -33.81
C VAL A 339 31.64 8.10 -32.88
#